data_AF-A0A6I5CCR6-F1
#
_entry.id   AF-A0A6I5CCR6-F1
#
_cell.length_a   1.000
_cell.length_b   1.000
_cell.length_c   1.000
_cell.angle_alpha   90.00
_cell.angle_beta   90.00
_cell.angle_gamma   90.00
#
_symmetry.space_group_name_H-M   'P 1'
#
loop_
_entity.id
_entity.type
_entity.pdbx_description
1 polymer ?
#
loop_
_entity_poly.entity_id
_entity_poly.type
_entity_poly.pdbx_seq_one_letter_code
_entity_poly.pdbx_strand_id
1 'polypeptide(L)'
;GRVALAGDAAHCASPYSGMGVSGGLVGAHVLAGEVNRHPDDLPTALARYDRVLRPFVDGIQGEVNPRLLRLGLPMSRRAIDAFQAATALACFLRIPGLAARLATRDRGGDWELPEDPAPSGAV
;
A
#
# COMPACT_ATOMS: atom_id res chain seq x y z
N GLY A 1 22.07 -9.60 -2.86
CA GLY A 1 21.80 -10.82 -2.07
C GLY A 1 20.80 -11.71 -2.81
N ARG A 2 20.39 -12.85 -2.24
CA ARG A 2 19.35 -13.75 -2.84
C ARG A 2 18.00 -13.69 -2.12
N VAL A 3 17.86 -12.76 -1.17
CA VAL A 3 16.67 -12.62 -0.33
C VAL A 3 16.19 -11.17 -0.46
N ALA A 4 14.88 -11.01 -0.59
CA ALA A 4 14.19 -9.74 -0.51
C ALA A 4 12.96 -9.88 0.40
N LEU A 5 12.51 -8.76 0.94
CA LEU A 5 11.26 -8.64 1.67
C LEU A 5 10.21 -8.08 0.70
N ALA A 6 8.94 -8.42 0.90
CA ALA A 6 7.82 -7.88 0.13
C ALA A 6 6.58 -7.67 1.02
N GLY A 7 5.62 -6.87 0.53
CA GLY A 7 4.40 -6.54 1.27
C GLY A 7 4.68 -5.89 2.62
N ASP A 8 3.85 -6.17 3.63
CA ASP A 8 4.00 -5.58 4.97
C ASP A 8 5.33 -5.96 5.66
N ALA A 9 5.95 -7.08 5.28
CA ALA A 9 7.27 -7.45 5.78
C ALA A 9 8.37 -6.48 5.31
N ALA A 10 8.17 -5.79 4.19
CA ALA A 10 9.08 -4.78 3.65
C ALA A 10 8.60 -3.35 3.92
N HIS A 11 7.29 -3.12 3.77
CA HIS A 11 6.71 -1.80 3.57
C HIS A 11 5.35 -1.67 4.28
N CYS A 12 5.33 -1.86 5.60
CA CYS A 12 4.13 -1.59 6.41
C CYS A 12 3.61 -0.18 6.14
N ALA A 13 2.46 -0.12 5.48
CA ALA A 13 1.80 1.14 5.16
C ALA A 13 1.14 1.73 6.41
N SER A 14 0.94 3.05 6.41
CA SER A 14 0.12 3.68 7.44
C SER A 14 -1.29 3.07 7.49
N PRO A 15 -1.89 2.86 8.66
CA PRO A 15 -3.29 2.44 8.74
C PRO A 15 -4.25 3.42 8.04
N TYR A 16 -3.85 4.69 7.87
CA TYR A 16 -4.65 5.70 7.17
C TYR A 16 -4.49 5.70 5.65
N SER A 17 -3.38 5.18 5.10
CA SER A 17 -3.21 5.14 3.63
C SER A 17 -4.14 4.10 3.00
N GLY A 18 -4.46 3.02 3.74
CA GLY A 18 -5.25 1.91 3.22
C GLY A 18 -4.54 1.11 2.13
N MET A 19 -3.22 1.26 2.02
CA MET A 19 -2.38 0.69 0.97
C MET A 19 -1.64 -0.59 1.37
N GLY A 20 -2.02 -1.27 2.46
CA GLY A 20 -1.34 -2.51 2.89
C GLY A 20 -1.40 -3.62 1.83
N VAL A 21 -2.60 -4.11 1.53
CA VAL A 21 -2.77 -5.16 0.50
C VAL A 21 -2.45 -4.63 -0.89
N SER A 22 -3.00 -3.47 -1.28
CA SER A 22 -2.77 -2.88 -2.60
C SER A 22 -1.29 -2.61 -2.86
N GLY A 23 -0.55 -2.09 -1.87
CA GLY A 23 0.89 -1.87 -1.97
C GLY A 23 1.69 -3.16 -2.02
N GLY A 24 1.23 -4.21 -1.33
CA GLY A 24 1.78 -5.56 -1.49
C GLY A 24 1.63 -6.10 -2.91
N LEU A 25 0.47 -5.92 -3.54
CA LEU A 25 0.23 -6.34 -4.92
C LEU A 25 1.08 -5.54 -5.92
N VAL A 26 1.18 -4.22 -5.75
CA VAL A 26 2.09 -3.37 -6.53
C VAL A 26 3.53 -3.85 -6.39
N GLY A 27 3.98 -4.12 -5.17
CA GLY A 27 5.32 -4.66 -4.94
C GLY A 27 5.56 -6.01 -5.62
N ALA A 28 4.58 -6.91 -5.57
CA ALA A 28 4.68 -8.21 -6.24
C ALA A 28 4.80 -8.07 -7.77
N HIS A 29 4.04 -7.13 -8.37
CA HIS A 29 4.11 -6.80 -9.79
C HIS A 29 5.51 -6.31 -10.19
N VAL A 30 6.04 -5.31 -9.46
CA VAL A 30 7.39 -4.77 -9.72
C VAL A 30 8.46 -5.85 -9.54
N LEU A 31 8.35 -6.69 -8.51
CA LEU A 31 9.30 -7.77 -8.27
C LEU A 31 9.30 -8.78 -9.43
N ALA A 32 8.13 -9.21 -9.88
CA ALA A 32 8.00 -10.13 -11.02
C ALA A 32 8.62 -9.54 -12.28
N GLY A 33 8.35 -8.26 -12.58
CA GLY A 33 8.92 -7.57 -13.73
C GLY A 33 10.44 -7.47 -13.69
N GLU A 34 11.03 -7.11 -12.55
CA GLU A 34 12.49 -7.00 -12.43
C GLU A 34 13.19 -8.37 -12.47
N VAL A 35 12.55 -9.43 -11.95
CA VAL A 35 13.06 -10.82 -12.10
C VAL A 35 13.01 -11.26 -13.56
N ASN A 36 11.89 -11.00 -14.26
CA ASN A 36 11.75 -11.35 -15.67
C ASN A 36 12.75 -10.60 -16.58
N ARG A 37 13.12 -9.36 -16.22
CA ARG A 37 14.15 -8.58 -16.94
C ARG A 37 15.58 -9.07 -16.72
N HIS A 38 15.84 -9.76 -15.60
CA HIS A 38 17.17 -10.21 -15.21
C HIS A 38 17.14 -11.69 -14.78
N PRO A 39 16.75 -12.62 -15.69
CA PRO A 39 16.52 -14.01 -15.35
C PRO A 39 17.77 -14.71 -14.78
N ASP A 40 18.96 -14.29 -15.21
CA ASP A 40 20.24 -14.84 -14.79
C ASP A 40 20.97 -14.00 -13.73
N ASP A 41 20.42 -12.84 -13.33
CA ASP A 41 21.04 -11.90 -12.38
C ASP A 41 20.04 -11.43 -11.31
N LEU A 42 19.70 -12.39 -10.43
CA LEU A 42 18.82 -12.14 -9.30
C LEU A 42 19.31 -11.00 -8.37
N PRO A 43 20.61 -10.87 -8.04
CA PRO A 43 21.09 -9.73 -7.25
C PRO A 43 20.72 -8.37 -7.85
N THR A 44 20.86 -8.19 -9.16
CA THR A 44 20.48 -6.96 -9.85
C THR A 44 18.96 -6.77 -9.87
N ALA A 45 18.19 -7.83 -10.14
CA ALA A 45 16.72 -7.79 -10.10
C ALA A 45 16.21 -7.25 -8.75
N LEU A 46 16.72 -7.81 -7.64
CA LEU A 46 16.28 -7.42 -6.30
C LEU A 46 16.70 -5.99 -5.94
N ALA A 47 17.87 -5.54 -6.37
CA ALA A 47 18.31 -4.15 -6.18
C ALA A 47 17.43 -3.16 -6.96
N ARG A 48 17.02 -3.53 -8.17
CA ARG A 48 16.13 -2.70 -8.98
C ARG A 48 14.70 -2.70 -8.47
N TYR A 49 14.21 -3.84 -7.97
CA TYR A 49 12.93 -3.94 -7.28
C TYR A 49 12.81 -2.89 -6.17
N ASP A 50 13.79 -2.84 -5.25
CA ASP A 50 13.80 -1.83 -4.18
C ASP A 50 13.84 -0.41 -4.73
N ARG A 51 14.70 -0.15 -5.73
CA ARG A 51 14.86 1.18 -6.33
C ARG A 51 13.58 1.69 -7.00
N VAL A 52 12.89 0.83 -7.75
CA VAL A 52 11.67 1.19 -8.50
C VAL A 52 10.49 1.38 -7.54
N LEU A 53 10.41 0.55 -6.50
CA LEU A 53 9.29 0.60 -5.55
C LEU A 53 9.45 1.71 -4.50
N ARG A 54 10.68 2.18 -4.21
CA ARG A 54 10.96 3.16 -3.15
C ARG A 54 10.08 4.42 -3.21
N PRO A 55 9.88 5.10 -4.35
CA PRO A 55 9.05 6.32 -4.38
C PRO A 55 7.59 6.07 -4.00
N PHE A 56 7.04 4.93 -4.39
CA PHE A 56 5.68 4.51 -4.02
C PHE A 56 5.58 4.25 -2.51
N VAL A 57 6.55 3.51 -1.97
CA VAL A 57 6.63 3.20 -0.53
C VAL A 57 6.73 4.48 0.30
N ASP A 58 7.61 5.39 -0.09
CA ASP A 58 7.81 6.66 0.59
C ASP A 58 6.53 7.50 0.58
N GLY A 59 5.74 7.45 -0.50
CA GLY A 59 4.42 8.09 -0.56
C GLY A 59 3.44 7.49 0.44
N ILE A 60 3.24 6.17 0.42
CA ILE A 60 2.24 5.51 1.28
C ILE A 60 2.64 5.47 2.78
N GLN A 61 3.93 5.70 3.10
CA GLN A 61 4.45 5.79 4.47
C GLN A 61 4.62 7.24 4.95
N GLY A 62 4.87 8.20 4.06
CA GLY A 62 5.20 9.59 4.40
C GLY A 62 4.01 10.48 4.76
N GLU A 63 2.79 10.11 4.36
CA GLU A 63 1.60 10.97 4.51
C GLU A 63 0.91 10.93 5.90
N VAL A 64 1.59 10.43 6.94
CA VAL A 64 0.95 10.25 8.25
C VAL A 64 1.14 11.47 9.14
N ASN A 65 0.11 12.30 9.26
CA ASN A 65 0.08 13.32 10.30
C ASN A 65 -0.03 12.64 11.69
N PRO A 66 0.99 12.73 12.56
CA PRO A 66 1.00 12.00 13.83
C PRO A 66 -0.14 12.39 14.78
N ARG A 67 -0.65 13.62 14.64
CA ARG A 67 -1.79 14.10 15.45
C ARG A 67 -3.09 13.44 15.00
N LEU A 68 -3.27 13.26 13.69
CA LEU A 68 -4.42 12.55 13.12
C LEU A 68 -4.38 11.07 13.51
N LEU A 69 -3.19 10.45 13.45
CA LEU A 69 -2.98 9.06 13.88
C LEU A 69 -3.40 8.83 15.33
N ARG A 70 -3.01 9.73 16.25
CA ARG A 70 -3.39 9.66 17.68
C ARG A 70 -4.89 9.88 17.91
N LEU A 71 -5.57 10.64 17.04
CA LEU A 71 -7.00 10.89 17.19
C LEU A 71 -7.84 9.63 16.88
N GLY A 72 -7.53 8.89 15.82
CA GLY A 72 -8.26 7.66 15.49
C GLY A 72 -7.69 6.38 16.12
N LEU A 73 -6.68 6.48 16.97
CA LEU A 73 -6.19 5.37 17.81
C LEU A 73 -6.38 5.70 19.31
N PRO A 74 -7.64 5.75 19.80
CA PRO A 74 -7.92 6.04 21.20
C PRO A 74 -7.35 4.95 22.12
N MET A 75 -6.74 5.35 23.24
CA MET A 75 -6.14 4.41 24.21
C MET A 75 -6.97 4.21 25.48
N SER A 76 -8.16 4.81 25.58
CA SER A 76 -9.06 4.63 26.74
C SER A 76 -10.31 3.87 26.34
N ARG A 77 -10.83 3.02 27.24
CA ARG A 77 -12.02 2.18 26.98
C ARG A 77 -13.22 3.01 26.51
N ARG A 78 -13.54 4.10 27.22
CA ARG A 78 -14.65 4.99 26.86
C ARG A 78 -14.48 5.63 25.48
N ALA A 79 -13.25 6.00 25.12
CA ALA A 79 -12.99 6.59 23.81
C ALA A 79 -13.07 5.54 22.69
N ILE A 80 -12.63 4.30 22.95
CA ILE A 80 -12.80 3.17 22.03
C ILE A 80 -14.30 2.88 21.83
N ASP A 81 -15.08 2.78 22.91
CA ASP A 81 -16.52 2.52 22.84
C ASP A 81 -17.25 3.62 22.05
N ALA A 82 -16.93 4.90 22.33
CA ALA A 82 -17.49 6.03 21.61
C ALA A 82 -17.11 6.02 20.11
N PHE A 83 -15.85 5.71 19.79
CA PHE A 83 -15.37 5.62 18.41
C PHE A 83 -16.05 4.48 17.64
N GLN A 84 -16.20 3.31 18.26
CA GLN A 84 -16.89 2.16 17.69
C GLN A 84 -18.39 2.45 17.49
N ALA A 85 -19.06 3.07 18.45
CA ALA A 85 -20.47 3.45 18.33
C ALA A 85 -20.70 4.48 17.22
N ALA A 86 -19.85 5.51 17.12
CA ALA A 86 -19.90 6.49 16.05
C ALA A 86 -19.67 5.86 14.67
N THR A 87 -18.69 4.94 14.57
CA THR A 87 -18.41 4.18 13.35
C THR A 87 -19.60 3.28 12.97
N ALA A 88 -20.20 2.57 13.92
CA ALA A 88 -21.37 1.74 13.69
C ALA A 88 -22.57 2.57 13.18
N LEU A 89 -22.80 3.74 13.77
CA LEU A 89 -23.83 4.67 13.30
C LEU A 89 -23.55 5.17 11.88
N ALA A 90 -22.30 5.54 11.57
CA ALA A 90 -21.92 5.97 10.23
C ALA A 90 -22.12 4.86 9.19
N CYS A 91 -21.76 3.61 9.53
CA CYS A 91 -22.01 2.44 8.70
C CYS A 91 -23.51 2.16 8.50
N PHE A 92 -24.32 2.26 9.57
CA PHE A 92 -25.78 2.12 9.50
C PHE A 92 -26.41 3.15 8.56
N LEU A 93 -25.94 4.39 8.62
CA LEU A 93 -26.35 5.48 7.73
C LEU A 93 -25.71 5.39 6.32
N ARG A 94 -24.91 4.36 6.04
CA ARG A 94 -24.21 4.10 4.77
C ARG A 94 -23.33 5.27 4.30
N ILE A 95 -22.86 6.09 5.24
CA ILE A 95 -21.99 7.25 4.97
C ILE A 95 -20.70 6.84 4.24
N PRO A 96 -20.02 5.73 4.59
CA PRO A 96 -18.80 5.32 3.88
C PRO A 96 -19.03 5.05 2.39
N GLY A 97 -20.18 4.47 2.02
CA GLY A 97 -20.51 4.21 0.62
C GLY A 97 -20.76 5.49 -0.17
N LEU A 98 -21.35 6.51 0.46
CA LEU A 98 -21.54 7.83 -0.16
C LEU A 98 -20.21 8.59 -0.29
N ALA A 99 -19.38 8.54 0.76
CA ALA A 99 -18.05 9.13 0.74
C ALA A 99 -17.16 8.50 -0.34
N ALA A 100 -17.21 7.17 -0.50
CA ALA A 100 -16.47 6.46 -1.55
C ALA A 100 -16.90 6.88 -2.96
N ARG A 101 -18.20 7.15 -3.20
CA ARG A 101 -18.68 7.63 -4.50
C ARG A 101 -18.27 9.07 -4.82
N LEU A 102 -17.94 9.86 -3.80
CA LEU A 102 -17.48 11.24 -3.92
C LEU A 102 -15.94 11.35 -3.92
N ALA A 103 -15.24 10.30 -3.50
CA ALA A 103 -13.79 10.27 -3.48
C ALA A 103 -13.26 10.23 -4.92
N THR A 104 -12.67 11.34 -5.36
CA THR A 104 -12.21 11.55 -6.74
C THR A 104 -10.75 11.15 -6.96
N ARG A 105 -10.03 10.72 -5.90
CA ARG A 105 -8.60 10.37 -5.96
C ARG A 105 -8.35 8.97 -5.45
N ASP A 106 -7.55 8.22 -6.19
CA ASP A 106 -7.01 6.94 -5.73
C ASP A 106 -5.98 7.18 -4.62
N ARG A 107 -5.99 6.30 -3.62
CA ARG A 107 -5.12 6.44 -2.44
C ARG A 107 -3.65 6.09 -2.71
N GLY A 108 -3.35 5.56 -3.89
CA GLY A 108 -1.97 5.28 -4.35
C GLY A 108 -1.24 6.51 -4.88
N GLY A 109 -1.90 7.68 -4.95
CA GLY A 109 -1.34 8.89 -5.53
C GLY A 109 -1.19 8.80 -7.05
N ASP A 110 -0.30 9.62 -7.61
CA ASP A 110 -0.02 9.68 -9.06
C ASP A 110 1.06 8.68 -9.51
N TRP A 111 1.42 7.71 -8.65
CA TRP A 111 2.46 6.73 -8.98
C TRP A 111 1.92 5.67 -9.94
N GLU A 112 2.56 5.53 -11.10
CA GLU A 112 2.16 4.59 -12.14
C GLU A 112 2.92 3.26 -12.03
N LEU A 113 2.20 2.17 -12.30
CA LEU A 113 2.78 0.83 -12.37
C LEU A 113 3.71 0.72 -13.59
N PRO A 114 4.95 0.24 -13.42
CA PRO A 114 5.83 -0.05 -14.54
C PRO A 114 5.21 -1.08 -15.48
N GLU A 115 5.32 -0.85 -16.79
CA GLU A 115 4.96 -1.85 -17.79
C GLU A 115 5.75 -3.14 -17.56
N ASP A 116 5.11 -4.30 -17.67
CA ASP A 116 5.81 -5.57 -17.60
C ASP A 116 6.38 -5.94 -18.98
N PRO A 117 7.60 -6.47 -19.07
CA PRO A 117 7.99 -7.16 -20.29
C PRO A 117 7.07 -8.37 -20.41
N ALA A 118 6.30 -8.45 -21.49
CA ALA A 118 5.50 -9.64 -21.79
C ALA A 118 6.39 -10.88 -21.61
N PRO A 119 5.89 -11.97 -20.99
CA PRO A 119 6.69 -13.15 -20.78
C PRO A 119 7.27 -13.60 -22.12
N SER A 120 8.58 -13.46 -22.27
CA SER A 120 9.32 -13.89 -23.45
C SER A 120 9.33 -15.42 -23.45
N GLY A 121 8.26 -16.03 -23.93
CA GLY A 121 8.10 -17.48 -23.98
C GLY A 121 6.70 -17.98 -23.64
N ALA A 122 5.69 -17.56 -24.41
CA ALA A 122 4.48 -18.35 -24.61
C ALA A 122 4.44 -18.79 -26.08
N VAL A 123 5.23 -19.81 -26.40
CA VAL A 123 5.10 -20.65 -27.60
C VAL A 123 5.05 -22.09 -27.12
#